data_AF-M5CBL0-F1
#
_entry.id   AF-M5CBL0-F1
#
_cell.length_a   1.000
_cell.length_b   1.000
_cell.length_c   1.000
_cell.angle_alpha   90.00
_cell.angle_beta   90.00
_cell.angle_gamma   90.00
#
_symmetry.space_group_name_H-M   'P 1'
#
loop_
_entity.id
_entity.type
_entity.pdbx_description
1 polymer ?
#
loop_
_entity_poly.entity_id
_entity_poly.type
_entity_poly.pdbx_seq_one_letter_code
_entity_poly.pdbx_strand_id
1 'polypeptide(L)' 'MLTFSDKDIKDKLKESQDPAVAPLIDQIAFLPFSEIEQSVKEDVEYIKSHPLILKDAKVSGWVHEVETGKIRQVS' A
#
# COMPACT_ATOMS: atom_id res chain seq x y z
N MET A 1 -4.45 -3.29 1.41
CA MET A 1 -5.15 -3.08 2.69
C MET A 1 -6.62 -2.98 2.33
N LEU A 2 -7.28 -4.14 2.21
CA LEU A 2 -8.55 -4.27 1.48
C LEU A 2 -9.79 -3.84 2.28
N THR A 3 -9.63 -3.74 3.60
CA THR A 3 -10.75 -3.67 4.55
C THR A 3 -11.04 -2.28 5.06
N PHE A 4 -10.31 -1.26 4.59
CA PHE A 4 -10.51 0.13 4.98
C PHE A 4 -10.01 1.10 3.91
N SER A 5 -10.58 2.31 3.90
CA SER A 5 -10.08 3.44 3.14
C SER A 5 -9.27 4.41 3.99
N ASP A 6 -8.54 5.31 3.33
CA ASP A 6 -7.72 6.33 4.00
C ASP A 6 -8.58 7.23 4.90
N LYS A 7 -9.82 7.50 4.47
CA LYS A 7 -10.81 8.22 5.25
C LYS A 7 -11.22 7.44 6.51
N ASP A 8 -11.52 6.15 6.37
CA ASP A 8 -12.03 5.34 7.49
C ASP A 8 -11.04 5.30 8.65
N ILE A 9 -9.74 5.11 8.35
CA ILE A 9 -8.70 5.06 9.38
C ILE A 9 -8.43 6.44 9.98
N LYS A 10 -8.47 7.51 9.18
CA LYS A 10 -8.33 8.89 9.68
C LYS A 10 -9.46 9.27 10.62
N ASP A 11 -10.70 8.96 10.28
CA ASP A 11 -11.86 9.24 11.11
C ASP A 11 -11.77 8.47 12.44
N LYS A 12 -11.47 7.17 12.38
CA LYS A 12 -11.27 6.33 13.58
C LYS A 12 -10.20 6.87 14.53
N LEU A 13 -9.09 7.38 13.99
CA LEU A 13 -8.02 7.96 14.79
C LEU A 13 -8.45 9.30 15.41
N LYS A 14 -9.15 10.16 14.68
CA LYS A 14 -9.65 11.43 15.22
C LYS A 14 -10.69 11.24 16.32
N GLU A 15 -11.45 10.15 16.29
CA GLU A 15 -12.40 9.80 17.36
C GLU A 15 -11.72 9.24 18.62
N SER A 16 -10.56 8.58 18.47
CA SER A 16 -9.93 7.82 19.55
C SER A 16 -8.70 8.49 20.17
N GLN A 17 -8.17 9.55 19.56
CA GLN A 17 -6.96 10.25 19.99
C GLN A 17 -7.27 11.66 20.48
N ASP A 18 -6.27 12.29 21.13
CA ASP A 18 -6.35 13.69 21.54
C ASP A 18 -6.64 14.60 20.32
N PRO A 19 -7.64 15.50 20.36
CA PRO A 19 -7.94 16.41 19.26
C PRO A 19 -6.74 17.21 18.75
N ALA A 20 -5.73 17.46 19.61
CA ALA A 20 -4.51 18.15 19.25
C ALA A 20 -3.68 17.42 18.17
N VAL A 21 -3.86 16.10 18.00
CA VAL A 21 -3.12 15.32 16.98
C VAL A 21 -3.82 15.24 15.63
N ALA A 22 -5.04 15.77 15.48
CA ALA A 22 -5.79 15.73 14.22
C ALA A 22 -5.00 16.27 13.00
N PRO A 23 -4.23 17.37 13.10
CA PRO A 23 -3.42 17.85 11.98
C PRO A 23 -2.32 16.88 11.54
N LEU A 24 -1.82 16.05 12.44
CA LEU A 24 -0.84 15.01 12.12
C LEU A 24 -1.50 13.84 11.39
N ILE A 25 -2.70 13.44 11.85
CA ILE A 25 -3.50 12.38 11.22
C ILE A 25 -3.80 12.72 9.75
N ASP A 26 -4.14 13.99 9.47
CA ASP A 26 -4.47 14.43 8.11
C ASP A 26 -3.29 14.39 7.14
N GLN A 27 -2.05 14.50 7.64
CA GLN A 27 -0.83 14.47 6.83
C GLN A 27 -0.39 13.05 6.46
N ILE A 28 -0.92 12.02 7.13
CA ILE A 28 -0.55 10.64 6.84
C ILE A 28 -1.32 10.17 5.61
N ALA A 29 -0.60 9.66 4.61
CA ALA A 29 -1.18 8.85 3.55
C ALA A 29 -1.02 7.38 3.94
N PHE A 30 -2.13 6.67 4.18
CA PHE A 30 -2.12 5.26 4.57
C PHE A 30 -2.00 4.33 3.36
N LEU A 31 -2.17 4.85 2.14
CA LEU A 31 -1.98 4.13 0.87
C LEU A 31 -2.76 2.79 0.80
N PRO A 32 -4.06 2.74 1.16
CA PRO A 32 -4.83 1.51 1.02
C PRO A 32 -5.05 1.16 -0.45
N PHE A 33 -5.33 -0.12 -0.70
CA PHE A 33 -5.57 -0.66 -2.02
C PHE A 33 -6.77 -1.60 -1.98
N SER A 34 -7.54 -1.64 -3.06
CA SER A 34 -8.80 -2.40 -3.17
C SER A 34 -8.67 -3.74 -3.87
N GLU A 35 -7.57 -3.97 -4.58
CA GLU A 35 -7.31 -5.23 -5.30
C GLU A 35 -5.82 -5.57 -5.15
N ILE A 36 -5.53 -6.83 -4.83
CA ILE A 36 -4.18 -7.27 -4.44
C ILE A 36 -3.26 -7.28 -5.66
N GLU A 37 -3.67 -7.91 -6.76
CA GLU A 37 -2.78 -8.08 -7.91
C GLU A 37 -2.45 -6.74 -8.58
N GLN A 38 -3.45 -5.88 -8.70
CA GLN A 38 -3.35 -4.55 -9.27
C GLN A 38 -2.42 -3.67 -8.43
N SER A 39 -2.55 -3.68 -7.10
CA SER A 39 -1.62 -2.96 -6.21
C SER A 39 -0.17 -3.40 -6.44
N VAL A 40 0.07 -4.71 -6.57
CA VAL A 40 1.43 -5.22 -6.82
C VAL A 40 1.95 -4.79 -8.19
N LYS A 41 1.11 -4.81 -9.23
CA LYS A 41 1.49 -4.37 -10.58
C LYS A 41 1.82 -2.87 -10.62
N GLU A 42 1.00 -2.05 -9.96
CA GLU A 42 1.21 -0.60 -9.83
C GLU A 42 2.52 -0.29 -9.12
N ASP A 43 2.82 -0.98 -8.01
CA ASP A 43 4.08 -0.82 -7.28
C ASP A 43 5.28 -1.25 -8.11
N VAL A 44 5.19 -2.36 -8.83
CA VAL A 44 6.28 -2.83 -9.71
C VAL A 44 6.56 -1.82 -10.82
N GLU A 45 5.52 -1.28 -11.45
CA GLU A 45 5.66 -0.26 -12.50
C GLU A 45 6.22 1.06 -11.94
N TYR A 46 5.72 1.48 -10.78
CA TYR A 46 6.23 2.66 -10.07
C TYR A 46 7.73 2.51 -9.79
N ILE A 47 8.16 1.38 -9.24
CA ILE A 47 9.58 1.12 -8.94
C ILE A 47 10.42 1.07 -10.23
N LYS A 48 9.97 0.33 -11.25
CA LYS A 48 10.71 0.21 -12.52
C LYS A 48 10.92 1.56 -13.23
N SER A 49 9.92 2.45 -13.15
CA SER A 49 9.96 3.77 -13.79
C SER A 49 10.65 4.84 -12.92
N HIS A 50 10.94 4.55 -11.66
CA HIS A 50 11.45 5.55 -10.74
C HIS A 50 12.91 5.93 -11.04
N PRO A 51 13.25 7.22 -11.24
CA PRO A 51 14.61 7.66 -11.62
C PRO A 51 15.71 7.32 -10.60
N LEU A 52 15.34 7.00 -9.35
CA LEU A 52 16.29 6.60 -8.31
C LEU A 52 16.65 5.11 -8.36
N ILE A 53 15.97 4.31 -9.19
CA ILE A 53 16.24 2.89 -9.35
C ILE A 53 17.27 2.67 -10.47
N LEU A 54 18.18 1.72 -10.24
CA LEU A 54 19.17 1.33 -11.25
C LEU A 54 18.45 0.82 -12.50
N LYS A 55 18.87 1.31 -13.68
CA LYS A 55 18.24 0.96 -14.97
C LYS A 55 18.18 -0.54 -15.24
N ASP A 56 19.14 -1.28 -14.69
CA ASP A 56 19.32 -2.71 -14.94
C ASP A 56 18.73 -3.57 -13.80
N ALA A 57 18.06 -2.95 -12.83
CA ALA A 57 17.45 -3.65 -11.71
C ALA A 57 16.31 -4.54 -12.18
N LYS A 58 16.33 -5.80 -11.75
CA LYS A 58 15.22 -6.73 -11.97
C LYS A 58 14.20 -6.56 -10.86
N VAL A 59 12.98 -6.17 -11.23
CA VAL A 59 11.84 -6.00 -10.31
C VAL A 59 10.72 -6.94 -10.75
N SER A 60 10.16 -7.69 -9.79
CA SER A 60 9.06 -8.64 -9.99
C SER A 60 8.06 -8.51 -8.86
N GLY A 61 6.80 -8.81 -9.16
CA GLY A 61 5.68 -8.71 -8.22
C GLY A 61 5.10 -10.07 -7.89
N TRP A 62 4.83 -10.32 -6.60
CA TRP A 62 4.34 -11.59 -6.11
C TRP A 62 3.20 -11.40 -5.12
N VAL A 63 2.24 -12.34 -5.14
CA VAL A 63 1.17 -12.45 -4.15
C VAL A 63 1.42 -13.69 -3.31
N HIS A 64 1.37 -13.53 -1.99
CA HIS A 64 1.43 -14.61 -1.03
C HIS A 64 0.00 -15.03 -0.64
N GLU A 65 -0.36 -16.27 -0.95
CA GLU A 65 -1.68 -16.87 -0.65
C GLU A 65 -1.66 -17.42 0.77
N VAL A 66 -2.21 -16.66 1.72
CA VAL A 66 -2.11 -16.93 3.16
C VAL A 66 -2.77 -18.25 3.59
N GLU A 67 -3.71 -18.75 2.80
CA GLU A 67 -4.44 -20.00 3.05
C GLU A 67 -3.58 -21.23 2.77
N THR A 68 -2.63 -21.13 1.84
CA THR A 68 -1.84 -22.26 1.35
C THR A 68 -0.34 -22.11 1.54
N GLY A 69 0.14 -20.88 1.81
CA GLY A 69 1.56 -20.53 1.87
C GLY A 69 2.25 -20.47 0.50
N LYS A 70 1.50 -20.60 -0.60
CA LYS A 70 2.05 -20.49 -1.96
C LYS A 70 2.34 -19.02 -2.30
N ILE A 71 3.29 -18.84 -3.21
CA ILE A 71 3.56 -17.55 -3.84
C ILE A 71 3.25 -17.65 -5.34
N ARG A 72 2.61 -16.62 -5.87
CA ARG A 72 2.25 -16.53 -7.28
C ARG A 72 2.77 -15.23 -7.86
N GLN A 73 3.50 -15.32 -8.97
CA GLN A 73 4.00 -14.14 -9.66
C GLN A 73 2.86 -13.46 -10.42
N VAL A 74 2.82 -12.13 -10.37
CA VAL A 74 1.81 -11.29 -11.04
C VAL A 74 2.42 -10.17 -11.90
N SER A 75 3.71 -9.86 -11.75
CA SER A 75 4.45 -8.89 -12.58
C SER A 75 5.95 -9.16 -12.67
#